data_AF-A0A2G2YTB8-F1
#
_entry.id   AF-A0A2G2YTB8-F1
#
_cell.length_a   1.000
_cell.length_b   1.000
_cell.length_c   1.000
_cell.angle_alpha   90.00
_cell.angle_beta   90.00
_cell.angle_gamma   90.00
#
_symmetry.space_group_name_H-M   'P 1'
#
loop_
_entity.id
_entity.type
_entity.pdbx_description
1 polymer ?
#
loop_
_entity_poly.entity_id
_entity_poly.type
_entity_poly.pdbx_seq_one_letter_code
_entity_poly.pdbx_strand_id
1 'polypeptide(L)'
;MLETKCSTMTDLKKIHAHLIKSGLIKDKIAASRVLALSAKSPPNGDINYANLVFTQIENPNLFSWNTIIRGFSESSIPQYAIHLFIEMFNTSEVQPFLLTYPSVFKAYARHGLAKDGAQLHGRIIKLDLEFNTFIRNTLLHMYVSHGFFIEARKLFDENEVEDLVSWNSMIMGLAKSGEIDYSWRSHGNIALSRWSAEHLLELDPNESIGYVLMANMYAASGQFEEAMDERIPLKENI
;
A
#
# COMPACT_ATOMS: atom_id res chain seq x y z
N MET A 1 -29.00 4.66 -6.77
CA MET A 1 -30.05 3.62 -6.80
C MET A 1 -29.54 2.21 -6.45
N LEU A 2 -28.31 1.81 -6.86
CA LEU A 2 -27.70 0.54 -6.43
C LEU A 2 -27.20 0.55 -4.97
N GLU A 3 -26.61 1.67 -4.52
CA GLU A 3 -26.06 1.80 -3.16
C GLU A 3 -27.11 1.82 -2.04
N THR A 4 -28.36 2.21 -2.34
CA THR A 4 -29.41 2.36 -1.32
C THR A 4 -30.20 1.06 -1.07
N LYS A 5 -30.01 0.01 -1.88
CA LYS A 5 -30.71 -1.28 -1.77
C LYS A 5 -29.78 -2.49 -1.56
N CYS A 6 -28.48 -2.28 -1.49
CA CYS A 6 -27.47 -3.35 -1.37
C CYS A 6 -26.74 -3.22 -0.03
N SER A 7 -27.25 -3.87 1.01
CA SER A 7 -26.60 -3.88 2.34
C SER A 7 -25.76 -5.14 2.57
N THR A 8 -25.99 -6.21 1.81
CA THR A 8 -25.28 -7.49 1.97
C THR A 8 -24.74 -8.03 0.64
N MET A 9 -23.74 -8.92 0.71
CA MET A 9 -23.26 -9.68 -0.45
C MET A 9 -24.36 -10.53 -1.09
N THR A 10 -25.36 -10.96 -0.32
CA THR A 10 -26.52 -11.69 -0.84
C THR A 10 -27.37 -10.81 -1.75
N ASP A 11 -27.60 -9.55 -1.36
CA ASP A 11 -28.36 -8.60 -2.19
C ASP A 11 -27.58 -8.24 -3.45
N LEU A 12 -26.25 -8.07 -3.32
CA LEU A 12 -25.38 -7.84 -4.47
C LEU A 12 -25.45 -8.98 -5.49
N LYS A 13 -25.40 -10.23 -5.02
CA LYS A 13 -25.52 -11.43 -5.88
C LYS A 13 -26.87 -11.50 -6.59
N LYS A 14 -27.97 -11.13 -5.92
CA LYS A 14 -29.31 -11.04 -6.54
C LYS A 14 -29.38 -9.96 -7.62
N ILE A 15 -28.82 -8.78 -7.33
CA ILE A 15 -28.74 -7.67 -8.30
C ILE A 15 -27.90 -8.09 -9.51
N HIS A 16 -26.74 -8.71 -9.28
CA HIS A 16 -25.88 -9.18 -10.37
C HIS A 16 -26.60 -10.22 -11.24
N ALA A 17 -27.29 -11.20 -10.65
CA ALA A 17 -28.09 -12.17 -11.39
C ALA A 17 -29.18 -11.51 -12.25
N HIS A 18 -29.85 -10.47 -11.74
CA HIS A 18 -30.83 -9.69 -12.49
C HIS A 18 -30.20 -8.91 -13.65
N LEU A 19 -29.02 -8.31 -13.44
CA LEU A 19 -28.26 -7.63 -14.50
C LEU A 19 -27.83 -8.60 -15.61
N ILE A 20 -27.45 -9.83 -15.26
CA ILE A 20 -27.15 -10.88 -16.25
C ILE A 20 -28.41 -11.23 -17.04
N LYS A 21 -29.53 -11.53 -16.36
CA LYS A 21 -30.79 -11.92 -17.01
C LYS A 21 -31.37 -10.83 -17.91
N SER A 22 -31.21 -9.56 -17.54
CA SER A 22 -31.68 -8.42 -18.33
C SER A 22 -30.75 -8.01 -19.47
N GLY A 23 -29.53 -8.57 -19.54
CA GLY A 23 -28.49 -8.15 -20.48
C GLY A 23 -27.81 -6.83 -20.13
N LEU A 24 -28.25 -6.14 -19.07
CA LEU A 24 -27.66 -4.89 -18.59
C LEU A 24 -26.23 -5.06 -18.08
N ILE A 25 -25.79 -6.28 -17.78
CA ILE A 25 -24.41 -6.55 -17.39
C ILE A 25 -23.38 -6.21 -18.49
N LYS A 26 -23.81 -6.12 -19.76
CA LYS A 26 -22.95 -5.68 -20.87
C LYS A 26 -22.60 -4.18 -20.80
N ASP A 27 -23.36 -3.41 -20.02
CA ASP A 27 -23.02 -2.02 -19.75
C ASP A 27 -21.81 -1.94 -18.81
N LYS A 28 -20.74 -1.28 -19.29
CA LYS A 28 -19.46 -1.20 -18.55
C LYS A 28 -19.62 -0.54 -17.19
N ILE A 29 -20.52 0.43 -17.05
CA ILE A 29 -20.74 1.15 -15.79
C ILE A 29 -21.45 0.22 -14.80
N ALA A 30 -22.52 -0.46 -15.23
CA ALA A 30 -23.24 -1.43 -14.42
C ALA A 30 -22.32 -2.54 -13.89
N ALA A 31 -21.54 -3.17 -14.78
CA ALA A 31 -20.59 -4.22 -14.40
C ALA A 31 -19.50 -3.69 -13.45
N SER A 32 -18.94 -2.51 -13.74
CA SER A 32 -17.93 -1.87 -12.88
C SER A 32 -18.44 -1.59 -11.47
N ARG A 33 -19.72 -1.24 -11.31
CA ARG A 33 -20.33 -0.99 -9.99
C ARG A 33 -20.52 -2.29 -9.21
N VAL A 34 -20.96 -3.37 -9.85
CA VAL A 34 -21.05 -4.69 -9.20
C VAL A 34 -19.67 -5.14 -8.75
N LEU A 35 -18.66 -4.97 -9.61
CA LEU A 35 -17.27 -5.26 -9.29
C LEU A 35 -16.78 -4.46 -8.08
N ALA A 36 -16.98 -3.15 -8.06
CA ALA A 36 -16.53 -2.28 -6.96
C ALA A 36 -17.21 -2.59 -5.63
N LEU A 37 -18.49 -2.99 -5.64
CA LEU A 37 -19.18 -3.45 -4.43
C LEU A 37 -18.66 -4.82 -3.97
N SER A 38 -18.31 -5.70 -4.90
CA SER A 38 -17.79 -7.03 -4.61
C SER A 38 -16.36 -7.01 -4.10
N ALA A 39 -15.51 -6.10 -4.59
CA ALA A 39 -14.08 -6.02 -4.29
C ALA A 39 -13.75 -5.37 -2.94
N LYS A 40 -14.76 -5.00 -2.14
CA LYS A 40 -14.56 -4.46 -0.79
C LYS A 40 -13.94 -5.52 0.13
N SER A 41 -13.27 -5.07 1.19
CA SER A 41 -12.76 -5.98 2.22
C SER A 41 -13.90 -6.68 2.98
N PRO A 42 -13.67 -7.89 3.51
CA PRO A 42 -14.62 -8.57 4.38
C PRO A 42 -15.03 -7.70 5.58
N PRO A 43 -16.28 -7.82 6.08
CA PRO A 43 -17.32 -8.76 5.66
C PRO A 43 -18.18 -8.27 4.47
N ASN A 44 -17.94 -7.05 3.97
CA ASN A 44 -18.83 -6.38 3.02
C ASN A 44 -18.51 -6.68 1.54
N GLY A 45 -17.44 -7.42 1.27
CA GLY A 45 -17.07 -7.86 -0.06
C GLY A 45 -16.48 -9.26 -0.05
N ASP A 46 -16.30 -9.80 -1.26
CA ASP A 46 -15.80 -11.13 -1.55
C ASP A 46 -14.92 -11.01 -2.79
N ILE A 47 -13.59 -10.99 -2.58
CA ILE A 47 -12.63 -10.79 -3.67
C ILE A 47 -12.68 -11.90 -4.72
N ASN A 48 -13.03 -13.13 -4.33
CA ASN A 48 -13.19 -14.23 -5.27
C ASN A 48 -14.41 -14.00 -6.15
N TYR A 49 -15.52 -13.52 -5.57
CA TYR A 49 -16.69 -13.13 -6.34
C TYR A 49 -16.42 -11.91 -7.23
N ALA A 50 -15.68 -10.92 -6.74
CA ALA A 50 -15.25 -9.78 -7.54
C ALA A 50 -14.45 -10.22 -8.77
N ASN A 51 -13.55 -11.20 -8.61
CA ASN A 51 -12.81 -11.77 -9.73
C ASN A 51 -13.72 -12.48 -10.72
N LEU A 52 -14.72 -13.24 -10.26
CA LEU A 52 -15.73 -13.85 -11.13
C LEU A 52 -16.48 -12.79 -11.95
N VAL A 53 -16.87 -11.68 -11.33
CA VAL A 53 -17.50 -10.55 -12.04
C VAL A 53 -16.54 -9.95 -13.06
N PHE A 54 -15.29 -9.69 -12.66
CA PHE A 54 -14.27 -9.08 -13.52
C PHE A 54 -14.01 -9.88 -14.79
N THR A 55 -13.88 -11.21 -14.68
CA THR A 55 -13.65 -12.10 -15.85
C THR A 55 -14.79 -12.11 -16.87
N GLN A 56 -15.96 -11.61 -16.51
CA GLN A 56 -17.12 -11.49 -17.41
C GLN A 56 -17.20 -10.12 -18.11
N ILE A 57 -16.34 -9.16 -17.74
CA ILE A 57 -16.33 -7.82 -18.33
C ILE A 57 -15.52 -7.86 -19.64
N GLU A 58 -16.20 -7.73 -20.77
CA GLU A 58 -15.54 -7.53 -22.06
C GLU A 58 -14.91 -6.13 -22.12
N ASN A 59 -13.62 -6.05 -22.49
CA ASN A 59 -12.83 -4.82 -22.59
C ASN A 59 -12.93 -3.93 -21.31
N PRO A 60 -12.40 -4.40 -20.16
CA PRO A 60 -12.47 -3.68 -18.90
C PRO A 60 -11.84 -2.29 -19.00
N ASN A 61 -12.47 -1.30 -18.38
CA ASN A 61 -11.93 0.05 -18.33
C ASN A 61 -10.89 0.20 -17.20
N LEU A 62 -10.21 1.35 -17.15
CA LEU A 62 -9.19 1.63 -16.12
C LEU A 62 -9.74 1.50 -14.69
N PHE A 63 -11.00 1.88 -14.47
CA PHE A 63 -11.64 1.77 -13.17
C PHE A 63 -11.83 0.31 -12.75
N SER A 64 -12.27 -0.57 -13.66
CA SER A 64 -12.43 -2.00 -13.39
C SER A 64 -11.09 -2.65 -13.04
N TRP A 65 -10.04 -2.37 -13.82
CA TRP A 65 -8.67 -2.84 -13.57
C TRP A 65 -8.15 -2.37 -12.21
N ASN A 66 -8.20 -1.07 -11.93
CA ASN A 66 -7.75 -0.52 -10.65
C ASN A 66 -8.53 -1.10 -9.47
N THR A 67 -9.83 -1.35 -9.64
CA THR A 67 -10.68 -1.93 -8.60
C THR A 67 -10.24 -3.35 -8.24
N ILE A 68 -10.05 -4.23 -9.24
CA ILE A 68 -9.69 -5.62 -8.99
C ILE A 68 -8.24 -5.75 -8.50
N ILE A 69 -7.30 -4.98 -9.07
CA ILE A 69 -5.89 -4.96 -8.65
C ILE A 69 -5.79 -4.48 -7.19
N ARG A 70 -6.49 -3.39 -6.82
CA ARG A 70 -6.53 -2.92 -5.43
C ARG A 70 -7.10 -3.98 -4.50
N GLY A 71 -8.24 -4.59 -4.86
CA GLY A 71 -8.88 -5.63 -4.06
C GLY A 71 -7.93 -6.80 -3.75
N PHE A 72 -7.21 -7.30 -4.76
CA PHE A 72 -6.22 -8.36 -4.53
C PHE A 72 -5.01 -7.88 -3.74
N SER A 73 -4.55 -6.64 -3.93
CA SER A 73 -3.42 -6.08 -3.18
C SER A 73 -3.67 -5.98 -1.68
N GLU A 74 -4.94 -6.02 -1.26
CA GLU A 74 -5.41 -5.97 0.13
C GLU A 74 -5.91 -7.32 0.65
N SER A 75 -6.05 -8.31 -0.24
CA SER A 75 -6.50 -9.67 0.09
C SER A 75 -5.40 -10.53 0.75
N SER A 76 -5.72 -11.79 1.07
CA SER A 76 -4.72 -12.77 1.53
C SER A 76 -3.78 -13.27 0.42
N ILE A 77 -4.05 -12.95 -0.86
CA ILE A 77 -3.30 -13.42 -2.03
C ILE A 77 -2.83 -12.24 -2.90
N PRO A 78 -1.94 -11.36 -2.39
CA PRO A 78 -1.48 -10.17 -3.08
C PRO A 78 -0.80 -10.43 -4.44
N GLN A 79 -0.22 -11.62 -4.65
CA GLN A 79 0.38 -12.00 -5.92
C GLN A 79 -0.58 -11.94 -7.11
N TYR A 80 -1.89 -12.16 -6.88
CA TYR A 80 -2.90 -12.03 -7.94
C TYR A 80 -3.02 -10.59 -8.47
N ALA A 81 -2.76 -9.58 -7.64
CA ALA A 81 -2.74 -8.19 -8.10
C ALA A 81 -1.60 -7.94 -9.09
N ILE A 82 -0.43 -8.57 -8.87
CA ILE A 82 0.72 -8.49 -9.76
C ILE A 82 0.39 -9.20 -11.09
N HIS A 83 -0.21 -10.40 -11.03
CA HIS A 83 -0.66 -11.11 -12.23
C HIS A 83 -1.65 -10.30 -13.06
N LEU A 84 -2.67 -9.70 -12.42
CA LEU A 84 -3.65 -8.85 -13.10
C LEU A 84 -3.03 -7.58 -13.69
N PHE A 85 -2.03 -6.99 -13.03
CA PHE A 85 -1.28 -5.88 -13.60
C PHE A 85 -0.50 -6.28 -14.86
N ILE A 86 0.16 -7.44 -14.84
CA ILE A 86 0.88 -7.97 -16.01
C ILE A 86 -0.11 -8.29 -17.14
N GLU A 87 -1.27 -8.87 -16.81
CA GLU A 87 -2.34 -9.14 -17.76
C GLU A 87 -2.85 -7.83 -18.40
N MET A 88 -3.21 -6.84 -17.59
CA MET A 88 -3.60 -5.51 -18.04
C MET A 88 -2.55 -4.93 -19.00
N PHE A 89 -1.28 -5.06 -18.67
CA PHE A 89 -0.19 -4.53 -19.48
C PHE A 89 -0.07 -5.21 -20.86
N ASN A 90 -0.28 -6.53 -20.90
CA ASN A 90 -0.03 -7.34 -22.09
C ASN A 90 -1.24 -7.46 -23.03
N THR A 91 -2.46 -7.39 -22.50
CA THR A 91 -3.68 -7.75 -23.25
C THR A 91 -4.67 -6.60 -23.39
N SER A 92 -4.58 -5.57 -22.55
CA SER A 92 -5.54 -4.46 -22.54
C SER A 92 -5.08 -3.30 -23.41
N GLU A 93 -6.03 -2.65 -24.08
CA GLU A 93 -5.81 -1.33 -24.70
C GLU A 93 -5.63 -0.22 -23.65
N VAL A 94 -6.11 -0.46 -22.43
CA VAL A 94 -6.00 0.48 -21.30
C VAL A 94 -4.67 0.29 -20.58
N GLN A 95 -3.90 1.38 -20.46
CA GLN A 95 -2.59 1.37 -19.82
C GLN A 95 -2.67 1.65 -18.30
N PRO A 96 -1.79 1.04 -17.48
CA PRO A 96 -1.65 1.37 -16.06
C PRO A 96 -1.30 2.85 -15.84
N PHE A 97 -1.90 3.46 -14.82
CA PHE A 97 -1.71 4.88 -14.51
C PHE A 97 -1.66 5.14 -13.00
N LEU A 98 -1.91 6.39 -12.58
CA LEU A 98 -1.69 6.89 -11.22
C LEU A 98 -2.22 6.01 -10.08
N LEU A 99 -3.43 5.44 -10.23
CA LEU A 99 -4.05 4.61 -9.20
C LEU A 99 -3.65 3.12 -9.28
N THR A 100 -3.03 2.70 -10.38
CA THR A 100 -2.64 1.30 -10.59
C THR A 100 -1.36 0.98 -9.83
N TYR A 101 -0.32 1.80 -10.02
CA TYR A 101 1.01 1.55 -9.47
C TYR A 101 1.06 1.41 -7.94
N PRO A 102 0.35 2.24 -7.15
CA PRO A 102 0.37 2.12 -5.70
C PRO A 102 -0.15 0.76 -5.19
N SER A 103 -1.23 0.24 -5.80
CA SER A 103 -1.76 -1.08 -5.47
C SER A 103 -0.79 -2.20 -5.86
N VAL A 104 -0.07 -2.03 -6.96
CA VAL A 104 0.93 -3.01 -7.42
C VAL A 104 2.17 -3.00 -6.51
N PHE A 105 2.69 -1.83 -6.10
CA PHE A 105 3.79 -1.74 -5.14
C PHE A 105 3.41 -2.30 -3.77
N LYS A 106 2.18 -2.04 -3.31
CA LYS A 106 1.64 -2.67 -2.10
C LYS A 106 1.63 -4.20 -2.23
N ALA A 107 1.26 -4.73 -3.40
CA ALA A 107 1.28 -6.17 -3.65
C ALA A 107 2.70 -6.76 -3.66
N TYR A 108 3.66 -6.10 -4.33
CA TYR A 108 5.08 -6.47 -4.29
C TYR A 108 5.62 -6.49 -2.86
N ALA A 109 5.29 -5.46 -2.08
CA ALA A 109 5.67 -5.39 -0.68
C ALA A 109 5.06 -6.53 0.16
N ARG A 110 3.76 -6.81 0.02
CA ARG A 110 3.13 -7.87 0.81
C ARG A 110 3.57 -9.27 0.41
N HIS A 111 4.04 -9.45 -0.82
CA HIS A 111 4.46 -10.75 -1.33
C HIS A 111 5.97 -11.04 -1.20
N GLY A 112 6.79 -10.09 -0.76
CA GLY A 112 8.23 -10.32 -0.62
C GLY A 112 9.04 -10.08 -1.90
N LEU A 113 8.46 -9.43 -2.91
CA LEU A 113 9.04 -9.31 -4.26
C LEU A 113 9.55 -7.89 -4.57
N ALA A 114 10.10 -7.19 -3.58
CA ALA A 114 10.58 -5.81 -3.76
C ALA A 114 11.67 -5.67 -4.85
N LYS A 115 12.49 -6.72 -5.10
CA LYS A 115 13.47 -6.74 -6.20
C LYS A 115 12.79 -6.63 -7.57
N ASP A 116 11.66 -7.31 -7.76
CA ASP A 116 10.89 -7.24 -9.00
C ASP A 116 10.17 -5.90 -9.10
N GLY A 117 9.64 -5.40 -7.98
CA GLY A 117 9.05 -4.06 -7.89
C GLY A 117 10.03 -2.92 -8.23
N ALA A 118 11.33 -3.09 -7.98
CA ALA A 118 12.35 -2.12 -8.36
C ALA A 118 12.45 -1.93 -9.89
N GLN A 119 12.15 -2.96 -10.68
CA GLN A 119 12.08 -2.82 -12.14
C GLN A 119 10.94 -1.89 -12.55
N LEU A 120 9.81 -1.97 -11.83
CA LEU A 120 8.66 -1.11 -12.04
C LEU A 120 8.93 0.34 -11.63
N HIS A 121 9.80 0.58 -10.64
CA HIS A 121 10.27 1.93 -10.29
C HIS A 121 10.93 2.65 -11.49
N GLY A 122 11.76 1.95 -12.27
CA GLY A 122 12.35 2.52 -13.49
C GLY A 122 11.32 2.96 -14.53
N ARG A 123 10.13 2.33 -14.55
CA ARG A 123 9.01 2.77 -15.39
C ARG A 123 8.35 4.03 -14.84
N ILE A 124 8.20 4.16 -13.52
CA ILE A 124 7.64 5.36 -12.89
C ILE A 124 8.42 6.61 -13.30
N ILE A 125 9.76 6.53 -13.26
CA ILE A 125 10.66 7.60 -13.70
C ILE A 125 10.45 7.92 -15.19
N LYS A 126 10.36 6.90 -16.05
CA LYS A 126 10.14 7.10 -17.50
C LYS A 126 8.78 7.70 -17.86
N LEU A 127 7.83 7.69 -16.93
CA LEU A 127 6.49 8.24 -17.11
C LEU A 127 6.31 9.59 -16.41
N ASP A 128 7.39 10.15 -15.84
CA ASP A 128 7.37 11.39 -15.04
C ASP A 128 6.38 11.31 -13.86
N LEU A 129 6.28 10.13 -13.23
CA LEU A 129 5.36 9.84 -12.13
C LEU A 129 6.05 9.76 -10.75
N GLU A 130 7.37 9.95 -10.68
CA GLU A 130 8.21 9.79 -9.49
C GLU A 130 7.96 10.85 -8.40
N PHE A 131 7.40 11.99 -8.78
CA PHE A 131 7.00 13.07 -7.87
C PHE A 131 5.55 12.94 -7.41
N ASN A 132 4.79 11.94 -7.88
CA ASN A 132 3.46 11.70 -7.35
C ASN A 132 3.59 11.13 -5.92
N THR A 133 3.16 11.91 -4.93
CA THR A 133 3.26 11.57 -3.50
C THR A 133 2.75 10.17 -3.17
N PHE A 134 1.60 9.76 -3.74
CA PHE A 134 1.01 8.45 -3.43
C PHE A 134 1.81 7.28 -4.01
N ILE A 135 2.33 7.42 -5.23
CA ILE A 135 3.22 6.43 -5.85
C ILE A 135 4.54 6.36 -5.06
N ARG A 136 5.10 7.51 -4.72
CA ARG A 136 6.35 7.61 -3.97
C ARG A 136 6.25 6.94 -2.60
N ASN A 137 5.20 7.22 -1.85
CA ASN A 137 5.00 6.63 -0.51
C ASN A 137 4.87 5.11 -0.57
N THR A 138 4.21 4.58 -1.61
CA THR A 138 4.07 3.12 -1.77
C THR A 138 5.36 2.46 -2.25
N LEU A 139 6.16 3.14 -3.07
CA LEU A 139 7.53 2.72 -3.41
C LEU A 139 8.45 2.70 -2.18
N LEU A 140 8.43 3.77 -1.39
CA LEU A 140 9.19 3.88 -0.15
C LEU A 140 8.83 2.74 0.79
N HIS A 141 7.55 2.56 1.09
CA HIS A 141 7.06 1.45 1.91
C HIS A 141 7.54 0.09 1.38
N MET A 142 7.50 -0.15 0.07
CA MET A 142 7.96 -1.40 -0.53
C MET A 142 9.45 -1.66 -0.27
N TYR A 143 10.31 -0.65 -0.50
CA TYR A 143 11.75 -0.77 -0.29
C TYR A 143 12.09 -1.00 1.18
N VAL A 144 11.55 -0.17 2.08
CA VAL A 144 11.85 -0.25 3.51
C VAL A 144 11.34 -1.57 4.11
N SER A 145 10.18 -2.07 3.66
CA SER A 145 9.62 -3.35 4.13
C SER A 145 10.49 -4.59 3.84
N HIS A 146 11.45 -4.48 2.92
CA HIS A 146 12.32 -5.58 2.49
C HIS A 146 13.82 -5.25 2.60
N GLY A 147 14.17 -4.20 3.33
CA GLY A 147 15.56 -3.89 3.64
C GLY A 147 16.34 -3.16 2.55
N PHE A 148 15.68 -2.63 1.51
CA PHE A 148 16.31 -1.83 0.46
C PHE A 148 16.51 -0.38 0.92
N PHE A 149 17.26 -0.19 2.01
CA PHE A 149 17.37 1.11 2.69
C PHE A 149 18.12 2.16 1.87
N ILE A 150 19.05 1.74 1.01
CA ILE A 150 19.80 2.67 0.16
C ILE A 150 18.86 3.29 -0.87
N GLU A 151 18.02 2.47 -1.51
CA GLU A 151 17.01 2.90 -2.47
C GLU A 151 15.91 3.72 -1.78
N ALA A 152 15.45 3.28 -0.61
CA ALA A 152 14.50 4.03 0.21
C ALA A 152 15.03 5.41 0.60
N ARG A 153 16.29 5.51 1.03
CA ARG A 153 16.92 6.77 1.43
C ARG A 153 17.07 7.72 0.25
N LYS A 154 17.47 7.24 -0.93
CA LYS A 154 17.52 8.06 -2.15
C LYS A 154 16.14 8.63 -2.49
N LEU A 155 15.12 7.77 -2.49
CA LEU A 155 13.74 8.19 -2.71
C LEU A 155 13.21 9.10 -1.58
N PHE A 156 13.76 9.02 -0.39
CA PHE A 156 13.39 9.93 0.69
C PHE A 156 14.02 11.32 0.48
N ASP A 157 15.33 11.38 0.22
CA ASP A 157 16.11 12.61 0.08
C ASP A 157 15.76 13.44 -1.16
N GLU A 158 15.34 12.79 -2.25
CA GLU A 158 14.89 13.46 -3.47
C GLU A 158 13.54 14.18 -3.30
N ASN A 159 12.91 14.12 -2.12
CA ASN A 159 11.59 14.70 -1.89
C ASN A 159 11.72 16.11 -1.32
N GLU A 160 11.31 17.11 -2.10
CA GLU A 160 11.24 18.51 -1.62
C GLU A 160 10.02 18.76 -0.71
N VAL A 161 9.02 17.86 -0.74
CA VAL A 161 7.77 18.01 0.02
C VAL A 161 7.76 17.02 1.19
N GLU A 162 8.00 17.53 2.39
CA GLU A 162 7.89 16.75 3.62
C GLU A 162 6.44 16.28 3.83
N ASP A 163 6.21 14.96 3.78
CA ASP A 163 4.90 14.38 4.09
C ASP A 163 5.00 13.36 5.24
N LEU A 164 4.03 13.43 6.16
CA LEU A 164 3.98 12.57 7.36
C LEU A 164 4.00 11.07 7.00
N VAL A 165 3.42 10.71 5.85
CA VAL A 165 3.33 9.33 5.39
C VAL A 165 4.71 8.77 4.99
N SER A 166 5.57 9.56 4.35
CA SER A 166 6.94 9.12 4.02
C SER A 166 7.77 8.93 5.29
N TRP A 167 7.71 9.88 6.22
CA TRP A 167 8.38 9.78 7.51
C TRP A 167 7.94 8.53 8.28
N ASN A 168 6.63 8.33 8.43
CA ASN A 168 6.07 7.13 9.07
C ASN A 168 6.53 5.83 8.38
N SER A 169 6.56 5.81 7.06
CA SER A 169 6.97 4.62 6.29
C SER A 169 8.46 4.30 6.50
N MET A 170 9.31 5.33 6.51
CA MET A 170 10.74 5.18 6.76
C MET A 170 10.97 4.66 8.19
N ILE A 171 10.33 5.30 9.17
CA ILE A 171 10.42 4.95 10.58
C ILE A 171 9.98 3.50 10.83
N MET A 172 8.79 3.11 10.38
CA MET A 172 8.24 1.77 10.64
C MET A 172 9.13 0.67 10.07
N GLY A 173 9.66 0.85 8.87
CA GLY A 173 10.47 -0.20 8.29
C GLY A 173 11.94 -0.18 8.77
N LEU A 174 12.48 0.96 9.24
CA LEU A 174 13.74 0.98 9.99
C LEU A 174 13.60 0.25 11.34
N ALA A 175 12.52 0.51 12.10
CA ALA A 175 12.18 -0.24 13.32
C ALA A 175 12.16 -1.75 13.07
N LYS A 176 11.41 -2.19 12.04
CA LYS A 176 11.29 -3.60 11.68
C LYS A 176 12.63 -4.25 11.31
N SER A 177 13.57 -3.48 10.78
CA SER A 177 14.89 -3.98 10.38
C SER A 177 15.91 -4.03 11.50
N GLY A 178 15.76 -3.16 12.52
CA GLY A 178 16.53 -3.25 13.77
C GLY A 178 16.31 -4.57 14.51
N GLU A 179 15.20 -5.27 14.24
CA GLU A 179 14.92 -6.61 14.76
C GLU A 179 15.56 -7.74 13.92
N ILE A 180 15.96 -7.49 12.66
CA ILE A 180 16.27 -8.55 11.68
C ILE A 180 17.76 -8.57 11.25
N ASP A 181 18.56 -7.51 11.44
CA ASP A 181 19.98 -7.54 11.05
C ASP A 181 20.92 -6.75 11.97
N TYR A 182 21.82 -7.47 12.65
CA TYR A 182 22.88 -6.90 13.51
C TYR A 182 24.09 -6.37 12.72
N SER A 183 24.11 -6.45 11.39
CA SER A 183 25.35 -6.30 10.64
C SER A 183 25.27 -5.33 9.46
N TRP A 184 25.24 -4.01 9.73
CA TRP A 184 26.16 -3.05 9.07
C TRP A 184 26.12 -1.57 9.52
N ARG A 185 25.47 -1.14 10.62
CA ARG A 185 25.82 0.11 11.38
C ARG A 185 24.80 0.40 12.49
N SER A 186 25.07 0.00 13.72
CA SER A 186 24.37 0.55 14.90
C SER A 186 24.32 2.09 14.85
N HIS A 187 25.41 2.76 14.49
CA HIS A 187 25.44 4.24 14.50
C HIS A 187 24.70 4.94 13.33
N GLY A 188 24.65 4.33 12.15
CA GLY A 188 24.07 4.96 10.95
C GLY A 188 22.55 4.83 10.88
N ASN A 189 22.02 3.69 11.30
CA ASN A 189 20.58 3.47 11.40
C ASN A 189 19.99 4.14 12.65
N ILE A 190 20.74 4.18 13.77
CA ILE A 190 20.32 4.95 14.95
C ILE A 190 20.28 6.44 14.64
N ALA A 191 21.31 7.01 14.00
CA ALA A 191 21.30 8.43 13.65
C ALA A 191 20.15 8.75 12.67
N LEU A 192 19.90 7.89 11.69
CA LEU A 192 18.80 8.06 10.75
C LEU A 192 17.43 7.94 11.42
N SER A 193 17.24 6.90 12.24
CA SER A 193 15.98 6.67 12.92
C SER A 193 15.71 7.73 14.00
N ARG A 194 16.75 8.20 14.71
CA ARG A 194 16.67 9.34 15.63
C ARG A 194 16.30 10.61 14.88
N TRP A 195 17.01 10.92 13.80
CA TRP A 195 16.72 12.08 12.97
C TRP A 195 15.29 12.05 12.42
N SER A 196 14.82 10.87 11.97
CA SER A 196 13.44 10.70 11.51
C SER A 196 12.41 10.85 12.63
N ALA A 197 12.66 10.32 13.81
CA ALA A 197 11.75 10.45 14.95
C ALA A 197 11.70 11.89 15.48
N GLU A 198 12.85 12.57 15.61
CA GLU A 198 12.93 13.98 16.02
C GLU A 198 12.13 14.87 15.05
N HIS A 199 12.35 14.72 13.74
CA HIS A 199 11.62 15.50 12.72
C HIS A 199 10.12 15.20 12.71
N LEU A 200 9.72 13.94 12.93
CA LEU A 200 8.30 13.58 13.01
C LEU A 200 7.62 14.24 14.23
N LEU A 201 8.31 14.28 15.37
CA LEU A 201 7.81 14.95 16.58
C LEU A 201 7.78 16.48 16.43
N GLU A 202 8.67 17.06 15.62
CA GLU A 202 8.58 18.48 15.24
C GLU A 202 7.34 18.75 14.36
N LEU A 203 7.02 17.84 13.43
CA LEU A 203 5.85 17.96 12.56
C LEU A 203 4.52 17.69 13.28
N ASP A 204 4.48 16.68 14.15
CA ASP A 204 3.32 16.32 14.96
C ASP A 204 3.75 15.76 16.34
N PRO A 205 3.82 16.61 17.38
CA PRO A 205 4.23 16.19 18.72
C PRO A 205 3.30 15.16 19.40
N ASN A 206 2.07 15.00 18.92
CA ASN A 206 1.09 14.05 19.47
C ASN A 206 1.15 12.68 18.79
N GLU A 207 1.99 12.53 17.77
CA GLU A 207 2.17 11.28 17.04
C GLU A 207 2.93 10.26 17.91
N SER A 208 2.47 9.01 17.89
CA SER A 208 2.96 7.95 18.79
C SER A 208 4.10 7.10 18.22
N ILE A 209 4.19 6.99 16.89
CA ILE A 209 5.18 6.22 16.13
C ILE A 209 6.59 6.77 16.38
N GLY A 210 6.78 8.09 16.46
CA GLY A 210 8.08 8.71 16.79
C GLY A 210 8.67 8.21 18.11
N TYR A 211 7.87 8.27 19.18
CA TYR A 211 8.23 7.78 20.51
C TYR A 211 8.44 6.25 20.55
N VAL A 212 7.56 5.47 19.90
CA VAL A 212 7.67 4.01 19.85
C VAL A 212 8.97 3.57 19.15
N LEU A 213 9.35 4.26 18.07
CA LEU A 213 10.59 4.00 17.36
C LEU A 213 11.80 4.28 18.25
N MET A 214 11.86 5.48 18.86
CA MET A 214 12.98 5.87 19.74
C MET A 214 13.15 4.88 20.89
N ALA A 215 12.04 4.48 21.52
CA ALA A 215 12.04 3.47 22.56
C ALA A 215 12.60 2.11 22.08
N ASN A 216 12.16 1.65 20.91
CA ASN A 216 12.61 0.37 20.35
C ASN A 216 14.09 0.41 19.93
N MET A 217 14.57 1.55 19.42
CA MET A 217 15.98 1.74 19.07
C MET A 217 16.89 1.75 20.29
N TYR A 218 16.49 2.49 21.33
CA TYR A 218 17.23 2.53 22.59
C TYR A 218 17.29 1.13 23.22
N ALA A 219 16.17 0.39 23.21
CA ALA A 219 16.13 -1.00 23.64
C ALA A 219 17.06 -1.92 22.83
N ALA A 220 17.05 -1.79 21.49
CA ALA A 220 17.93 -2.57 20.60
C ALA A 220 19.43 -2.23 20.77
N SER A 221 19.74 -1.04 21.26
CA SER A 221 21.10 -0.55 21.51
C SER A 221 21.59 -0.82 22.94
N GLY A 222 20.76 -1.45 23.79
CA GLY A 222 21.06 -1.72 25.20
C GLY A 222 20.91 -0.50 26.12
N GLN A 223 20.36 0.60 25.63
CA GLN A 223 20.09 1.85 26.34
C GLN A 223 18.69 1.81 26.97
N PHE A 224 18.50 0.95 27.97
CA PHE A 224 17.16 0.63 28.48
C PHE A 224 16.50 1.77 29.29
N GLU A 225 17.29 2.67 29.89
CA GLU A 225 16.74 3.83 30.62
C GLU A 225 16.13 4.84 29.64
N GLU A 226 16.88 5.19 28.60
CA GLU A 226 16.41 6.09 27.54
C GLU A 226 15.20 5.48 26.79
N ALA A 227 15.15 4.15 26.65
CA ALA A 227 13.99 3.47 26.08
C ALA A 227 12.72 3.59 26.93
N MET A 228 12.87 3.65 28.25
CA MET A 228 11.74 3.82 29.17
C MET A 228 11.23 5.26 29.17
N ASP A 229 12.13 6.23 29.09
CA ASP A 229 11.79 7.66 29.07
C ASP A 229 10.94 8.03 27.85
N GLU A 230 11.27 7.50 26.68
CA GLU A 230 10.49 7.69 25.44
C GLU A 230 9.08 7.06 25.51
N ARG A 231 8.84 6.12 26.44
CA ARG A 231 7.51 5.51 26.63
C ARG A 231 6.63 6.25 27.64
N ILE A 232 7.17 7.24 28.36
CA ILE A 232 6.42 8.03 29.34
C ILE A 232 5.35 8.89 28.64
N PRO A 233 5.67 9.67 27.58
CA PRO A 233 4.68 10.48 26.86
C PRO A 233 3.54 9.66 26.25
N LEU A 234 3.80 8.41 25.84
CA LEU A 234 2.79 7.49 25.28
C LEU A 234 1.72 7.08 26.30
N LYS A 235 2.05 7.06 27.61
CA LYS A 235 1.09 6.69 28.67
C LYS A 235 0.19 7.84 29.08
N GLU A 236 0.58 9.08 28.80
CA GLU A 236 -0.18 10.29 29.16
C GLU A 236 -1.17 10.71 28.06
N ASN A 237 -1.03 10.17 26.84
CA ASN A 237 -1.86 10.46 25.67
C ASN A 237 -2.94 9.37 25.36
N ILE A 238 -3.23 8.47 26.30
CA ILE A 238 -4.33 7.47 26.24
C ILE A 238 -5.40 7.84 27.26
#